data_AF-A0A955L0R6-F1
#
_entry.id   AF-A0A955L0R6-F1
#
_cell.length_a   1.000
_cell.length_b   1.000
_cell.length_c   1.000
_cell.angle_alpha   90.00
_cell.angle_beta   90.00
_cell.angle_gamma   90.00
#
_symmetry.space_group_name_H-M   'P 1'
#
loop_
_entity.id
_entity.type
_entity.pdbx_description
1 polymer ?
#
loop_
_entity_poly.entity_id
_entity_poly.type
_entity_poly.pdbx_seq_one_letter_code
_entity_poly.pdbx_strand_id
1 'polypeptide(L)'
;MKLRKRLQLMFLSLSIVSFIILTVFFFVLGNEGSDITAQDSDLADSILFTDQKINLYYDINNNQQKDNEETTCEQCASKQILVEIVTDVGKELVVREIESDGTLDLKSTRASALWGYLPNEKLVIPTFTFTNLMDDKLFDIPVIAINYELVGENSNIGNVDYRNLNNNNYEINFEFKNIIPVLDNFLNSDLPVWYVYYPNVNVSDNYYVSSGLIETYNEKTNNSSTYWHFVQEYSSIDNINQYKLLIPKV
;
A
#
# COMPACT_ATOMS: atom_id res chain seq x y z
N MET A 1 -3.24 -57.90 54.35
CA MET A 1 -3.79 -57.58 53.00
C MET A 1 -4.72 -56.35 52.96
N LYS A 2 -5.48 -56.02 54.03
CA LYS A 2 -6.41 -54.87 54.04
C LYS A 2 -5.75 -53.48 54.13
N LEU A 3 -4.60 -53.34 54.81
CA LEU A 3 -3.93 -52.04 54.98
C LEU A 3 -3.28 -51.53 53.69
N ARG A 4 -2.66 -52.42 52.90
CA ARG A 4 -2.00 -52.08 51.63
C ARG A 4 -2.98 -51.59 50.57
N LYS A 5 -4.18 -52.19 50.49
CA LYS A 5 -5.27 -51.71 49.63
C LYS A 5 -5.78 -50.33 50.05
N ARG A 6 -5.87 -50.05 51.37
CA ARG A 6 -6.27 -48.73 51.88
C ARG A 6 -5.23 -47.65 51.54
N LEU A 7 -3.93 -47.93 51.70
CA LEU A 7 -2.90 -46.98 51.27
C LEU A 7 -2.92 -46.76 49.76
N GLN A 8 -3.09 -47.81 48.95
CA GLN A 8 -3.18 -47.65 47.48
C GLN A 8 -4.37 -46.81 47.05
N LEU A 9 -5.55 -47.00 47.66
CA LEU A 9 -6.73 -46.16 47.41
C LEU A 9 -6.49 -44.70 47.83
N MET A 10 -5.79 -44.48 48.95
CA MET A 10 -5.45 -43.13 49.42
C MET A 10 -4.47 -42.42 48.49
N PHE A 11 -3.45 -43.12 47.98
CA PHE A 11 -2.50 -42.57 47.00
C PHE A 11 -3.16 -42.30 45.64
N LEU A 12 -4.07 -43.19 45.23
CA LEU A 12 -4.82 -43.00 43.99
C LEU A 12 -5.77 -41.80 44.10
N SER A 13 -6.48 -41.65 45.22
CA SER A 13 -7.35 -40.48 45.45
C SER A 13 -6.56 -39.18 45.53
N LEU A 14 -5.38 -39.18 46.17
CA LEU A 14 -4.51 -37.99 46.21
C LEU A 14 -4.01 -37.60 44.81
N SER A 15 -3.64 -38.58 43.99
CA SER A 15 -3.17 -38.34 42.63
C SER A 15 -4.27 -37.79 41.72
N ILE A 16 -5.49 -38.32 41.84
CA ILE A 16 -6.65 -37.83 41.07
C ILE A 16 -7.00 -36.40 41.48
N VAL A 17 -7.04 -36.10 42.78
CA VAL A 17 -7.33 -34.75 43.26
C VAL A 17 -6.24 -33.76 42.83
N SER A 18 -4.96 -34.15 42.91
CA SER A 18 -3.85 -33.33 42.44
C SER A 18 -3.94 -33.07 40.93
N PHE A 19 -4.33 -34.07 40.13
CA PHE A 19 -4.49 -33.92 38.69
C PHE A 19 -5.64 -32.97 38.34
N ILE A 20 -6.78 -33.09 39.02
CA ILE A 20 -7.93 -32.19 38.83
C ILE A 20 -7.56 -30.74 39.17
N ILE A 21 -6.89 -30.52 40.31
CA ILE A 21 -6.44 -29.17 40.71
C ILE A 21 -5.47 -28.60 39.69
N LEU A 22 -4.52 -29.40 39.19
CA LEU A 22 -3.56 -28.97 38.18
C LEU A 22 -4.26 -28.60 36.85
N THR A 23 -5.23 -29.42 36.40
CA THR A 23 -6.00 -29.10 35.18
C THR A 23 -6.87 -27.87 35.34
N VAL A 24 -7.49 -27.64 36.50
CA VAL A 24 -8.26 -26.41 36.76
C VAL A 24 -7.32 -25.20 36.81
N PHE A 25 -6.13 -25.34 37.40
CA PHE A 25 -5.13 -24.27 37.43
C PHE A 25 -4.62 -23.92 36.03
N PHE A 26 -4.36 -24.90 35.17
CA PHE A 26 -4.01 -24.67 33.76
C PHE A 26 -5.19 -24.12 32.94
N PHE A 27 -6.43 -24.50 33.26
CA PHE A 27 -7.62 -23.95 32.60
C PHE A 27 -7.85 -22.49 32.99
N VAL A 28 -7.64 -22.12 34.26
CA VAL A 28 -7.72 -20.72 34.73
C VAL A 28 -6.58 -19.89 34.17
N LEU A 29 -5.34 -20.39 34.19
CA LEU A 29 -4.20 -19.70 33.57
C LEU A 29 -4.31 -19.60 32.04
N GLY A 30 -4.94 -20.58 31.39
CA GLY A 30 -5.23 -20.53 29.96
C GLY A 30 -6.36 -19.57 29.58
N ASN A 31 -7.14 -19.10 30.55
CA ASN A 31 -8.30 -18.22 30.35
C ASN A 31 -8.09 -16.80 30.89
N GLU A 32 -6.95 -16.51 31.54
CA GLU A 32 -6.53 -15.16 31.98
C GLU A 32 -5.49 -14.52 31.03
N GLY A 33 -5.36 -15.04 29.80
CA GLY A 33 -4.35 -14.60 28.83
C GLY A 33 -4.88 -14.35 27.41
N SER A 34 -6.16 -14.05 27.24
CA SER A 34 -6.74 -13.74 25.92
C SER A 34 -7.56 -12.45 25.94
N ASP A 35 -6.94 -11.36 26.36
CA ASP A 35 -7.35 -10.00 25.97
C ASP A 35 -6.13 -9.28 25.38
N ILE A 36 -5.51 -9.90 24.37
CA ILE A 36 -4.70 -9.17 23.41
C ILE A 36 -5.35 -9.39 22.05
N THR A 37 -6.36 -8.59 21.76
CA THR A 37 -6.83 -8.33 20.39
C THR A 37 -5.73 -7.59 19.63
N ALA A 38 -4.61 -8.27 19.36
CA ALA A 38 -3.58 -7.81 18.43
C ALA A 38 -3.98 -8.02 16.96
N GLN A 39 -5.24 -8.38 16.70
CA GLN A 39 -5.80 -8.48 15.36
C GLN A 39 -6.62 -7.24 14.95
N ASP A 40 -6.91 -6.31 15.87
CA ASP A 40 -7.67 -5.08 15.58
C ASP A 40 -6.81 -3.83 15.43
N SER A 41 -5.52 -3.88 15.77
CA SER A 41 -4.64 -2.70 15.71
C SER A 41 -4.23 -2.33 14.28
N ASP A 42 -4.08 -3.30 13.37
CA ASP A 42 -3.68 -3.04 11.97
C ASP A 42 -4.89 -2.85 11.03
N LEU A 43 -6.10 -3.19 11.51
CA LEU A 43 -7.38 -2.83 10.88
C LEU A 43 -7.83 -1.40 11.24
N ALA A 44 -7.12 -0.72 12.15
CA ALA A 44 -7.52 0.55 12.74
C ALA A 44 -7.35 1.78 11.83
N ASP A 45 -6.76 1.61 10.64
CA ASP A 45 -6.50 2.70 9.68
C ASP A 45 -7.22 2.52 8.32
N SER A 46 -8.31 1.75 8.26
CA SER A 46 -9.11 1.60 7.04
C SER A 46 -10.58 1.95 7.24
N ILE A 47 -11.11 2.80 6.36
CA ILE A 47 -12.53 3.15 6.34
C ILE A 47 -13.27 2.15 5.47
N LEU A 48 -14.37 1.58 5.97
CA LEU A 48 -15.28 0.76 5.17
C LEU A 48 -16.27 1.66 4.42
N PHE A 49 -16.08 1.78 3.12
CA PHE A 49 -16.96 2.56 2.24
C PHE A 49 -18.19 1.72 1.87
N THR A 50 -19.40 2.12 2.28
CA THR A 50 -20.64 1.43 1.88
C THR A 50 -21.17 1.92 0.53
N ASP A 51 -21.40 3.24 0.40
CA ASP A 51 -21.93 3.90 -0.82
C ASP A 51 -21.36 5.34 -1.03
N GLN A 52 -20.11 5.59 -0.67
CA GLN A 52 -19.53 6.94 -0.71
C GLN A 52 -18.81 7.23 -2.02
N LYS A 53 -19.04 8.44 -2.55
CA LYS A 53 -18.32 9.01 -3.69
C LYS A 53 -17.18 9.90 -3.20
N ILE A 54 -16.01 9.74 -3.80
CA ILE A 54 -14.87 10.63 -3.67
C ILE A 54 -14.91 11.64 -4.80
N ASN A 55 -14.71 12.92 -4.49
CA ASN A 55 -14.59 13.97 -5.48
C ASN A 55 -13.12 14.35 -5.64
N LEU A 56 -12.60 14.21 -6.87
CA LEU A 56 -11.26 14.66 -7.21
C LEU A 56 -11.35 16.10 -7.70
N TYR A 57 -10.65 17.04 -7.08
CA TYR A 57 -10.65 18.44 -7.50
C TYR A 57 -9.28 18.86 -7.99
N TYR A 58 -9.23 19.73 -8.99
CA TYR A 58 -7.95 20.28 -9.45
C TYR A 58 -7.50 21.40 -8.51
N ASP A 59 -6.42 21.15 -7.77
CA ASP A 59 -5.84 22.07 -6.78
C ASP A 59 -4.94 23.07 -7.51
N ILE A 60 -5.53 24.22 -7.87
CA ILE A 60 -4.87 25.27 -8.65
C ILE A 60 -3.81 25.95 -7.80
N ASN A 61 -4.07 26.06 -6.50
CA ASN A 61 -3.27 26.81 -5.55
C ASN A 61 -2.17 25.96 -4.88
N ASN A 62 -2.18 24.65 -5.12
CA ASN A 62 -1.30 23.64 -4.55
C ASN A 62 -1.25 23.71 -3.01
N ASN A 63 -2.40 23.91 -2.38
CA ASN A 63 -2.54 24.06 -0.93
C ASN A 63 -3.24 22.86 -0.26
N GLN A 64 -3.68 21.88 -1.06
CA GLN A 64 -4.39 20.67 -0.67
C GLN A 64 -5.70 20.94 0.09
N GLN A 65 -6.28 22.12 -0.09
CA GLN A 65 -7.53 22.55 0.54
C GLN A 65 -8.47 23.10 -0.51
N LYS A 66 -9.54 22.33 -0.78
CA LYS A 66 -10.57 22.72 -1.72
C LYS A 66 -11.17 24.08 -1.35
N ASP A 67 -11.09 25.02 -2.27
CA ASP A 67 -11.76 26.32 -2.17
C ASP A 67 -12.83 26.51 -3.26
N ASN A 68 -13.46 27.68 -3.28
CA ASN A 68 -14.57 27.97 -4.21
C ASN A 68 -14.11 28.22 -5.65
N GLU A 69 -12.81 28.42 -5.89
CA GLU A 69 -12.23 28.63 -7.21
C GLU A 69 -11.87 27.30 -7.88
N GLU A 70 -11.87 26.21 -7.11
CA GLU A 70 -11.46 24.88 -7.55
C GLU A 70 -12.67 24.00 -7.89
N THR A 71 -12.58 23.35 -9.04
CA THR A 71 -13.65 22.48 -9.55
C THR A 71 -13.20 21.03 -9.61
N THR A 72 -14.18 20.15 -9.80
CA THR A 72 -13.91 18.73 -10.08
C THR A 72 -12.94 18.58 -11.26
N CYS A 73 -12.02 17.63 -11.15
CA CYS A 73 -11.01 17.35 -12.17
C CYS A 73 -11.65 16.62 -13.37
N GLU A 74 -12.17 17.38 -14.33
CA GLU A 74 -12.75 16.82 -15.57
C GLU A 74 -11.72 16.03 -16.39
N GLN A 75 -10.44 16.44 -16.34
CA GLN A 75 -9.34 15.77 -17.03
C GLN A 75 -9.04 14.37 -16.46
N CYS A 76 -9.49 14.11 -15.23
CA CYS A 76 -9.33 12.82 -14.56
C CYS A 76 -10.42 11.81 -14.94
N ALA A 77 -11.47 12.23 -15.67
CA ALA A 77 -12.58 11.37 -16.06
C ALA A 77 -12.12 10.14 -16.88
N SER A 78 -12.68 8.97 -16.57
CA SER A 78 -12.35 7.68 -17.19
C SER A 78 -10.89 7.27 -17.05
N LYS A 79 -10.14 7.88 -16.10
CA LYS A 79 -8.78 7.48 -15.80
C LYS A 79 -8.75 6.47 -14.67
N GLN A 80 -7.74 5.62 -14.70
CA GLN A 80 -7.50 4.61 -13.68
C GLN A 80 -6.62 5.17 -12.57
N ILE A 81 -6.98 4.86 -11.33
CA ILE A 81 -6.22 5.20 -10.14
C ILE A 81 -6.01 3.97 -9.26
N LEU A 82 -5.04 4.06 -8.36
CA LEU A 82 -4.69 3.00 -7.44
C LEU A 82 -5.32 3.28 -6.08
N VAL A 83 -5.92 2.23 -5.50
CA VAL A 83 -6.53 2.27 -4.18
C VAL A 83 -5.97 1.13 -3.35
N GLU A 84 -5.37 1.43 -2.21
CA GLU A 84 -5.00 0.45 -1.19
C GLU A 84 -6.23 0.09 -0.37
N ILE A 85 -6.47 -1.21 -0.21
CA ILE A 85 -7.61 -1.77 0.49
C ILE A 85 -7.11 -2.75 1.55
N VAL A 86 -7.80 -2.81 2.68
CA VAL A 86 -7.53 -3.78 3.74
C VAL A 86 -8.46 -4.97 3.60
N THR A 87 -7.88 -6.13 3.37
CA THR A 87 -8.55 -7.42 3.33
C THR A 87 -8.33 -8.17 4.65
N ASP A 88 -9.04 -9.29 4.85
CA ASP A 88 -8.86 -10.12 6.05
C ASP A 88 -7.46 -10.79 6.13
N VAL A 89 -6.69 -10.77 5.04
CA VAL A 89 -5.33 -11.35 4.95
C VAL A 89 -4.23 -10.30 4.85
N GLY A 90 -4.55 -8.99 4.87
CA GLY A 90 -3.60 -7.89 4.78
C GLY A 90 -4.01 -6.82 3.78
N LYS A 91 -3.06 -5.97 3.37
CA LYS A 91 -3.30 -4.89 2.41
C LYS A 91 -3.17 -5.36 0.96
N GLU A 92 -4.03 -4.86 0.09
CA GLU A 92 -4.05 -5.13 -1.35
C GLU A 92 -4.22 -3.83 -2.13
N LEU A 93 -3.61 -3.72 -3.32
CA LEU A 93 -3.86 -2.61 -4.24
C LEU A 93 -4.86 -3.03 -5.32
N VAL A 94 -5.88 -2.21 -5.53
CA VAL A 94 -6.86 -2.40 -6.58
C VAL A 94 -6.92 -1.18 -7.49
N VAL A 95 -7.19 -1.42 -8.77
CA VAL A 95 -7.45 -0.36 -9.74
C VAL A 95 -8.92 0.03 -9.67
N ARG A 96 -9.18 1.34 -9.69
CA ARG A 96 -10.51 1.91 -9.82
C ARG A 96 -10.51 2.95 -10.94
N GLU A 97 -11.61 3.03 -11.66
CA GLU A 97 -11.79 4.01 -12.73
C GLU A 97 -12.63 5.18 -12.21
N ILE A 98 -12.20 6.39 -12.53
CA ILE A 98 -12.92 7.63 -12.22
C ILE A 98 -14.11 7.75 -13.17
N GLU A 99 -15.29 8.00 -12.62
CA GLU A 99 -16.52 8.19 -13.38
C GLU A 99 -16.44 9.42 -14.30
N SER A 100 -17.36 9.49 -15.26
CA SER A 100 -17.41 10.60 -16.22
C SER A 100 -17.66 11.97 -15.59
N ASP A 101 -18.21 12.00 -14.37
CA ASP A 101 -18.45 13.22 -13.59
C ASP A 101 -17.24 13.62 -12.73
N GLY A 102 -16.10 12.92 -12.85
CA GLY A 102 -14.87 13.17 -12.08
C GLY A 102 -14.92 12.66 -10.65
N THR A 103 -15.94 11.86 -10.30
CA THR A 103 -16.03 11.18 -9.01
C THR A 103 -15.49 9.76 -9.07
N LEU A 104 -15.04 9.25 -7.94
CA LEU A 104 -14.61 7.86 -7.79
C LEU A 104 -15.52 7.15 -6.80
N ASP A 105 -16.08 6.03 -7.24
CA ASP A 105 -16.90 5.18 -6.37
C ASP A 105 -16.07 4.01 -5.82
N LEU A 106 -16.04 3.90 -4.49
CA LEU A 106 -15.30 2.88 -3.76
C LEU A 106 -16.18 1.73 -3.24
N LYS A 107 -17.46 1.61 -3.63
CA LYS A 107 -18.46 0.64 -3.12
C LYS A 107 -17.89 -0.58 -2.38
N SER A 108 -18.32 -0.76 -1.13
CA SER A 108 -18.01 -1.93 -0.30
C SER A 108 -16.52 -2.28 -0.17
N THR A 109 -15.65 -1.27 -0.22
CA THR A 109 -14.19 -1.43 -0.13
C THR A 109 -13.69 -0.89 1.21
N ARG A 110 -12.79 -1.60 1.90
CA ARG A 110 -12.06 -1.08 3.08
C ARG A 110 -10.83 -0.30 2.63
N ALA A 111 -10.99 0.90 2.06
CA ALA A 111 -9.85 1.63 1.53
C ALA A 111 -9.01 2.25 2.67
N SER A 112 -7.69 2.11 2.57
CA SER A 112 -6.71 2.71 3.48
C SER A 112 -5.95 3.86 2.82
N ALA A 113 -5.70 3.81 1.51
CA ALA A 113 -5.11 4.93 0.80
C ALA A 113 -5.52 4.95 -0.68
N LEU A 114 -5.34 6.09 -1.35
CA LEU A 114 -5.41 6.18 -2.81
C LEU A 114 -4.42 7.17 -3.39
N TRP A 115 -4.05 6.96 -4.65
CA TRP A 115 -3.17 7.84 -5.42
C TRP A 115 -3.30 7.54 -6.92
N GLY A 116 -2.73 8.40 -7.75
CA GLY A 116 -2.81 8.24 -9.20
C GLY A 116 -1.82 9.13 -9.91
N TYR A 117 -1.41 8.70 -11.10
CA TYR A 117 -0.51 9.46 -11.97
C TYR A 117 -1.06 9.42 -13.40
N LEU A 118 -1.34 10.61 -13.92
CA LEU A 118 -1.99 10.85 -15.21
C LEU A 118 -1.02 11.62 -16.11
N PRO A 119 -0.10 10.94 -16.82
CA PRO A 119 1.00 11.56 -17.55
C PRO A 119 0.53 12.41 -18.73
N ASN A 120 -0.50 11.96 -19.45
CA ASN A 120 -1.00 12.65 -20.64
C ASN A 120 -1.57 14.03 -20.27
N GLU A 121 -2.27 14.09 -19.14
CA GLU A 121 -2.86 15.29 -18.58
C GLU A 121 -1.86 16.11 -17.76
N LYS A 122 -0.69 15.53 -17.45
CA LYS A 122 0.28 16.07 -16.49
C LYS A 122 -0.38 16.36 -15.15
N LEU A 123 -1.06 15.36 -14.59
CA LEU A 123 -1.67 15.43 -13.26
C LEU A 123 -1.17 14.30 -12.35
N VAL A 124 -1.11 14.57 -11.05
CA VAL A 124 -0.93 13.56 -10.00
C VAL A 124 -2.01 13.73 -8.94
N ILE A 125 -2.46 12.60 -8.40
CA ILE A 125 -3.24 12.54 -7.18
C ILE A 125 -2.25 12.13 -6.10
N PRO A 126 -1.87 13.04 -5.18
CA PRO A 126 -1.00 12.70 -4.05
C PRO A 126 -1.58 11.54 -3.24
N THR A 127 -0.72 10.82 -2.54
CA THR A 127 -1.17 9.76 -1.65
C THR A 127 -2.08 10.33 -0.57
N PHE A 128 -3.36 9.99 -0.65
CA PHE A 128 -4.36 10.32 0.34
C PHE A 128 -4.59 9.09 1.22
N THR A 129 -4.39 9.22 2.53
CA THR A 129 -4.60 8.13 3.49
C THR A 129 -5.93 8.34 4.20
N PHE A 130 -6.78 7.32 4.17
CA PHE A 130 -8.03 7.29 4.91
C PHE A 130 -7.74 6.94 6.37
N THR A 131 -8.44 7.57 7.31
CA THR A 131 -8.33 7.24 8.74
C THR A 131 -9.70 7.06 9.34
N ASN A 132 -9.83 6.17 10.33
CA ASN A 132 -11.11 5.85 10.96
C ASN A 132 -11.74 7.03 11.75
N LEU A 133 -11.04 8.17 11.81
CA LEU A 133 -11.48 9.41 12.42
C LEU A 133 -12.12 10.38 11.40
N MET A 134 -12.06 10.08 10.10
CA MET A 134 -12.68 10.92 9.09
C MET A 134 -14.18 10.68 9.05
N ASP A 135 -14.96 11.76 9.01
CA ASP A 135 -16.42 11.70 8.87
C ASP A 135 -16.79 11.08 7.50
N ASP A 136 -17.85 10.26 7.50
CA ASP A 136 -18.44 9.55 6.35
C ASP A 136 -19.02 10.43 5.22
N LYS A 137 -18.51 11.66 5.06
CA LYS A 137 -18.95 12.62 4.06
C LYS A 137 -18.02 12.61 2.86
N LEU A 138 -18.50 13.19 1.76
CA LEU A 138 -17.79 13.37 0.49
C LEU A 138 -16.31 13.73 0.74
N PHE A 139 -15.40 12.86 0.28
CA PHE A 139 -13.96 13.11 0.38
C PHE A 139 -13.52 13.95 -0.80
N ASP A 140 -13.01 15.14 -0.54
CA ASP A 140 -12.39 16.00 -1.54
C ASP A 140 -10.88 15.73 -1.56
N ILE A 141 -10.39 15.12 -2.64
CA ILE A 141 -8.97 14.77 -2.78
C ILE A 141 -8.33 15.63 -3.87
N PRO A 142 -7.18 16.28 -3.57
CA PRO A 142 -6.53 17.17 -4.52
C PRO A 142 -5.92 16.39 -5.69
N VAL A 143 -6.00 17.01 -6.86
CA VAL A 143 -5.26 16.63 -8.06
C VAL A 143 -4.38 17.82 -8.41
N ILE A 144 -3.08 17.59 -8.44
CA ILE A 144 -2.09 18.64 -8.62
C ILE A 144 -1.53 18.52 -10.02
N ALA A 145 -1.40 19.66 -10.71
CA ALA A 145 -0.60 19.70 -11.93
C ALA A 145 0.84 19.32 -11.62
N ILE A 146 1.30 18.28 -12.28
CA ILE A 146 2.69 17.90 -12.23
C ILE A 146 3.46 18.71 -13.26
N ASN A 147 4.37 19.51 -12.74
CA ASN A 147 5.57 19.85 -13.49
C ASN A 147 6.55 18.67 -13.42
N TYR A 148 6.13 17.41 -13.51
CA TYR A 148 7.09 16.30 -13.53
C TYR A 148 7.63 16.17 -14.94
N GLU A 149 8.94 16.02 -15.05
CA GLU A 149 9.59 15.74 -16.32
C GLU A 149 10.00 14.26 -16.34
N LEU A 150 10.02 13.66 -17.53
CA LEU A 150 10.60 12.34 -17.70
C LEU A 150 12.13 12.51 -17.63
N VAL A 151 12.71 12.36 -16.45
CA VAL A 151 14.11 12.77 -16.24
C VAL A 151 15.11 11.67 -16.59
N GLY A 152 14.63 10.47 -16.93
CA GLY A 152 15.49 9.46 -17.52
C GLY A 152 14.74 8.27 -18.09
N GLU A 153 14.91 8.06 -19.39
CA GLU A 153 14.81 6.71 -19.96
C GLU A 153 15.99 5.90 -19.41
N ASN A 154 15.74 5.09 -18.37
CA ASN A 154 16.49 3.88 -18.00
C ASN A 154 18.01 3.93 -17.76
N SER A 155 18.68 5.05 -17.96
CA SER A 155 20.14 5.05 -18.14
C SER A 155 20.95 4.72 -16.89
N ASN A 156 20.34 4.66 -15.70
CA ASN A 156 21.07 4.39 -14.45
C ASN A 156 20.48 3.29 -13.54
N ILE A 157 19.32 2.71 -13.89
CA ILE A 157 18.84 1.50 -13.22
C ILE A 157 19.77 0.37 -13.68
N GLY A 158 20.63 -0.07 -12.78
CA GLY A 158 21.63 -1.09 -13.03
C GLY A 158 21.10 -2.51 -12.91
N ASN A 159 20.07 -2.70 -12.08
CA ASN A 159 19.39 -3.97 -11.85
C ASN A 159 17.93 -3.73 -11.41
N VAL A 160 17.06 -4.67 -11.80
CA VAL A 160 15.69 -4.80 -11.31
C VAL A 160 15.58 -6.21 -10.75
N ASP A 161 15.18 -6.32 -9.49
CA ASP A 161 14.85 -7.60 -8.87
C ASP A 161 13.42 -7.52 -8.32
N TYR A 162 12.70 -8.63 -8.32
CA TYR A 162 11.32 -8.67 -7.85
C TYR A 162 11.02 -9.87 -6.98
N ARG A 163 10.09 -9.66 -6.05
CA ARG A 163 9.53 -10.69 -5.20
C ARG A 163 8.02 -10.73 -5.42
N ASN A 164 7.51 -11.90 -5.81
CA ASN A 164 6.08 -12.14 -5.79
C ASN A 164 5.58 -12.14 -4.34
N LEU A 165 4.60 -11.29 -4.05
CA LEU A 165 3.93 -11.24 -2.76
C LEU A 165 2.68 -12.12 -2.77
N ASN A 166 1.84 -11.97 -3.81
CA ASN A 166 0.67 -12.80 -4.07
C ASN A 166 0.23 -12.67 -5.56
N ASN A 167 -1.01 -13.07 -5.88
CA ASN A 167 -1.58 -12.89 -7.22
C ASN A 167 -1.48 -11.44 -7.67
N ASN A 168 -0.73 -11.21 -8.76
CA ASN A 168 -0.54 -9.91 -9.40
C ASN A 168 0.17 -8.83 -8.55
N ASN A 169 0.55 -9.09 -7.29
CA ASN A 169 1.26 -8.14 -6.44
C ASN A 169 2.75 -8.48 -6.29
N TYR A 170 3.59 -7.45 -6.47
CA TYR A 170 5.05 -7.56 -6.51
C TYR A 170 5.72 -6.47 -5.68
N GLU A 171 6.76 -6.86 -4.95
CA GLU A 171 7.76 -5.91 -4.48
C GLU A 171 8.86 -5.87 -5.54
N ILE A 172 9.25 -4.68 -6.01
CA ILE A 172 10.30 -4.48 -7.00
C ILE A 172 11.37 -3.59 -6.40
N ASN A 173 12.60 -4.10 -6.43
CA ASN A 173 13.80 -3.43 -5.97
C ASN A 173 14.60 -2.93 -7.17
N PHE A 174 14.80 -1.63 -7.23
CA PHE A 174 15.63 -0.95 -8.22
C PHE A 174 17.00 -0.66 -7.62
N GLU A 175 18.06 -1.17 -8.25
CA GLU A 175 19.44 -0.80 -7.91
C GLU A 175 19.96 0.24 -8.91
N PHE A 176 20.44 1.37 -8.41
CA PHE A 176 21.07 2.43 -9.19
C PHE A 176 22.59 2.36 -9.05
N LYS A 177 23.28 2.20 -10.19
CA LYS A 177 24.76 2.14 -10.24
C LYS A 177 25.42 3.51 -10.11
N ASN A 178 24.74 4.55 -10.59
CA ASN A 178 25.13 5.95 -10.42
C ASN A 178 23.86 6.74 -10.20
N ILE A 179 23.89 7.74 -9.32
CA ILE A 179 22.79 8.68 -9.21
C ILE A 179 22.94 9.75 -10.30
N ILE A 180 21.83 10.02 -10.99
CA ILE A 180 21.75 11.16 -11.90
C ILE A 180 21.77 12.41 -11.03
N PRO A 181 22.55 13.46 -11.34
CA PRO A 181 22.64 14.66 -10.49
C PRO A 181 21.28 15.27 -10.09
N VAL A 182 20.27 15.11 -10.93
CA VAL A 182 18.91 15.59 -10.68
C VAL A 182 18.16 14.81 -9.58
N LEU A 183 18.64 13.62 -9.22
CA LEU A 183 18.14 12.80 -8.12
C LEU A 183 18.83 13.11 -6.79
N ASP A 184 19.85 13.98 -6.76
CA ASP A 184 20.60 14.30 -5.53
C ASP A 184 19.67 14.85 -4.41
N ASN A 185 18.63 15.60 -4.78
CA ASN A 185 17.66 16.14 -3.83
C ASN A 185 16.65 15.09 -3.30
N PHE A 186 16.59 13.91 -3.94
CA PHE A 186 15.71 12.80 -3.58
C PHE A 186 16.46 11.69 -2.82
N LEU A 187 17.80 11.75 -2.81
CA LEU A 187 18.64 10.78 -2.13
C LEU A 187 18.54 10.95 -0.61
N ASN A 188 18.14 9.88 0.08
CA ASN A 188 17.96 9.85 1.54
C ASN A 188 17.02 10.97 2.05
N SER A 189 16.04 11.36 1.24
CA SER A 189 15.00 12.31 1.64
C SER A 189 13.64 11.62 1.71
N ASP A 190 12.69 12.26 2.38
CA ASP A 190 11.30 11.78 2.46
C ASP A 190 10.50 12.08 1.19
N LEU A 191 11.16 12.60 0.14
CA LEU A 191 10.51 12.92 -1.14
C LEU A 191 10.50 11.69 -2.05
N PRO A 192 9.32 11.19 -2.46
CA PRO A 192 9.26 10.02 -3.31
C PRO A 192 9.67 10.33 -4.75
N VAL A 193 10.26 9.33 -5.39
CA VAL A 193 10.38 9.27 -6.85
C VAL A 193 9.34 8.31 -7.40
N TRP A 194 8.93 8.55 -8.65
CA TRP A 194 7.85 7.80 -9.28
C TRP A 194 8.40 6.95 -10.42
N TYR A 195 7.87 5.74 -10.53
CA TYR A 195 8.24 4.77 -11.54
C TYR A 195 7.04 4.46 -12.40
N VAL A 196 7.23 4.38 -13.71
CA VAL A 196 6.22 3.91 -14.67
C VAL A 196 6.70 2.63 -15.30
N TYR A 197 5.87 1.60 -15.35
CA TYR A 197 6.15 0.36 -16.07
C TYR A 197 5.18 0.22 -17.25
N TYR A 198 5.71 0.02 -18.45
CA TYR A 198 4.95 -0.28 -19.64
C TYR A 198 5.01 -1.78 -19.91
N PRO A 199 3.91 -2.55 -19.89
CA PRO A 199 3.96 -3.97 -20.28
C PRO A 199 4.36 -4.14 -21.76
N ASN A 200 4.06 -3.13 -22.57
CA ASN A 200 4.45 -3.04 -23.97
C ASN A 200 4.89 -1.61 -24.28
N VAL A 201 6.20 -1.39 -24.41
CA VAL A 201 6.79 -0.09 -24.81
C VAL A 201 6.17 0.57 -26.04
N ASN A 202 5.52 -0.19 -26.93
CA ASN A 202 4.88 0.36 -28.13
C ASN A 202 3.45 0.89 -27.89
N VAL A 203 2.90 0.68 -26.69
CA VAL A 203 1.55 1.11 -26.30
C VAL A 203 1.68 1.97 -25.05
N SER A 204 1.88 3.27 -25.26
CA SER A 204 2.12 4.24 -24.17
C SER A 204 0.94 4.44 -23.23
N ASP A 205 -0.27 4.08 -23.65
CA ASP A 205 -1.48 4.27 -22.85
C ASP A 205 -1.73 3.11 -21.88
N ASN A 206 -0.95 2.03 -21.96
CA ASN A 206 -1.02 0.91 -21.03
C ASN A 206 0.22 0.92 -20.14
N TYR A 207 0.05 1.37 -18.90
CA TYR A 207 1.16 1.48 -17.96
C TYR A 207 0.70 1.25 -16.52
N TYR A 208 1.66 0.95 -15.67
CA TYR A 208 1.53 0.85 -14.22
C TYR A 208 2.40 1.90 -13.58
N VAL A 209 2.06 2.33 -12.37
CA VAL A 209 2.83 3.33 -11.64
C VAL A 209 3.04 2.88 -10.20
N SER A 210 4.23 3.13 -9.69
CA SER A 210 4.54 3.01 -8.27
C SER A 210 5.45 4.15 -7.84
N SER A 211 5.59 4.33 -6.53
CA SER A 211 6.52 5.29 -5.95
C SER A 211 7.41 4.59 -4.92
N GLY A 212 8.58 5.18 -4.70
CA GLY A 212 9.54 4.69 -3.73
C GLY A 212 10.47 5.80 -3.27
N LEU A 213 11.19 5.54 -2.18
CA LEU A 213 12.28 6.38 -1.71
C LEU A 213 13.59 5.88 -2.28
N ILE A 214 14.55 6.78 -2.51
CA ILE A 214 15.91 6.41 -2.92
C ILE A 214 16.81 6.48 -1.70
N GLU A 215 17.38 5.34 -1.34
CA GLU A 215 18.27 5.21 -0.18
C GLU A 215 19.66 4.76 -0.59
N THR A 216 20.68 5.30 0.07
CA THR A 216 22.05 4.80 -0.09
C THR A 216 22.18 3.42 0.54
N TYR A 217 22.38 2.40 -0.29
CA TYR A 217 22.57 1.02 0.18
C TYR A 217 24.02 0.78 0.61
N ASN A 218 24.98 1.30 -0.16
CA ASN A 218 26.41 1.30 0.17
C ASN A 218 27.14 2.45 -0.54
N GLU A 219 28.46 2.56 -0.38
CA GLU A 219 29.28 3.62 -0.98
C GLU A 219 29.21 3.72 -2.52
N LYS A 220 28.65 2.72 -3.21
CA LYS A 220 28.64 2.61 -4.68
C LYS A 220 27.25 2.47 -5.28
N THR A 221 26.24 2.09 -4.51
CA THR A 221 24.89 1.81 -5.05
C THR A 221 23.81 2.42 -4.17
N ASN A 222 22.73 2.85 -4.83
CA ASN A 222 21.52 3.32 -4.18
C ASN A 222 20.37 2.41 -4.57
N ASN A 223 19.41 2.21 -3.68
CA ASN A 223 18.27 1.34 -3.92
C ASN A 223 16.96 2.09 -3.76
N SER A 224 15.92 1.59 -4.43
CA SER A 224 14.54 1.97 -4.14
C SER A 224 13.66 0.73 -4.19
N SER A 225 12.91 0.50 -3.13
CA SER A 225 11.88 -0.56 -3.09
C SER A 225 10.52 0.06 -3.36
N THR A 226 9.72 -0.65 -4.15
CA THR A 226 8.42 -0.20 -4.63
C THR A 226 7.45 -1.38 -4.67
N TYR A 227 6.16 -1.09 -4.51
CA TYR A 227 5.11 -2.12 -4.53
C TYR A 227 4.21 -1.91 -5.75
N TRP A 228 3.96 -2.99 -6.49
CA TRP A 228 3.28 -2.98 -7.78
C TRP A 228 2.14 -3.98 -7.80
N HIS A 229 1.04 -3.62 -8.46
CA HIS A 229 -0.06 -4.52 -8.79
C HIS A 229 -0.29 -4.53 -10.30
N PHE A 230 -0.04 -5.66 -10.96
CA PHE A 230 -0.20 -5.80 -12.41
C PHE A 230 -1.54 -6.43 -12.78
N VAL A 231 -2.47 -5.65 -13.33
CA VAL A 231 -3.79 -6.14 -13.77
C VAL A 231 -3.77 -7.00 -15.04
N GLN A 232 -2.63 -7.06 -15.74
CA GLN A 232 -2.41 -7.83 -16.96
C GLN A 232 -1.11 -8.63 -16.84
N GLU A 233 -0.95 -9.62 -17.72
CA GLU A 233 0.24 -10.48 -17.75
C GLU A 233 1.52 -9.66 -18.02
N TYR A 234 2.43 -9.64 -17.04
CA TYR A 234 3.68 -8.87 -17.05
C TYR A 234 4.83 -9.75 -17.55
N SER A 235 4.90 -10.01 -18.85
CA SER A 235 5.91 -10.92 -19.44
C SER A 235 7.38 -10.47 -19.29
N SER A 236 7.63 -9.26 -18.78
CA SER A 236 8.93 -8.59 -18.85
C SER A 236 9.25 -7.75 -17.61
N ILE A 237 8.80 -8.15 -16.42
CA ILE A 237 9.06 -7.41 -15.17
C ILE A 237 10.56 -7.19 -14.88
N ASP A 238 11.46 -8.06 -15.36
CA ASP A 238 12.92 -7.86 -15.20
C ASP A 238 13.52 -6.90 -16.23
N ASN A 239 12.75 -6.52 -17.25
CA ASN A 239 13.27 -5.72 -18.36
C ASN A 239 13.28 -4.24 -18.00
N ILE A 240 14.47 -3.73 -17.67
CA ILE A 240 14.72 -2.31 -17.37
C ILE A 240 14.07 -1.39 -18.42
N ASN A 241 14.07 -1.75 -19.71
CA ASN A 241 13.52 -0.89 -20.76
C ASN A 241 12.03 -0.57 -20.62
N GLN A 242 11.29 -1.39 -19.88
CA GLN A 242 9.87 -1.18 -19.62
C GLN A 242 9.63 -0.17 -18.49
N TYR A 243 10.63 0.12 -17.68
CA TYR A 243 10.52 1.09 -16.61
C TYR A 243 10.88 2.49 -17.11
N LYS A 244 10.36 3.51 -16.44
CA LYS A 244 10.77 4.89 -16.59
C LYS A 244 10.72 5.58 -15.23
N LEU A 245 11.66 6.49 -14.98
CA LEU A 245 11.72 7.27 -13.75
C LEU A 245 11.18 8.68 -13.99
N LEU A 246 10.36 9.14 -13.06
CA LEU A 246 9.74 10.45 -13.04
C LEU A 246 10.09 11.14 -11.74
N ILE A 247 10.46 12.42 -11.82
CA ILE A 247 10.67 13.27 -10.67
C ILE A 247 10.02 14.65 -10.88
N PRO A 248 9.66 15.36 -9.80
CA PRO A 248 9.23 16.73 -9.88
C PRO A 248 10.32 17.60 -10.55
N LYS A 249 9.92 18.48 -11.45
CA LYS A 249 10.81 19.53 -11.97
C LYS A 249 11.09 20.53 -10.86
N VAL A 250 12.38 20.66 -10.55
CA VAL A 250 12.94 21.64 -9.61
C VAL A 250 13.13 22.98 -10.30
#